data_AF-A0A651DLJ4-F1
#
_entry.id   AF-A0A651DLJ4-F1
#
_cell.length_a   1.000
_cell.length_b   1.000
_cell.length_c   1.000
_cell.angle_alpha   90.00
_cell.angle_beta   90.00
_cell.angle_gamma   90.00
#
_symmetry.space_group_name_H-M   'P 1'
#
loop_
_entity.id
_entity.type
_entity.pdbx_description
1 polymer ?
#
loop_
_entity_poly.entity_id
_entity_poly.type
_entity_poly.pdbx_seq_one_letter_code
_entity_poly.pdbx_strand_id
1 'polypeptide(L)'
;MARHNREGEGEDQRGFCYRVSYQPDWLRHVKISRELPTGRQSTMTLFRNPRETRARVPGSRVRTRITCPEQGVDVEVVVRCSRRTVQRVTVTCRVPSPEEAPATARGASRTEEISFILENGLPPGR
;
A
#
# COMPACT_ATOMS: atom_id res chain seq x y z
N MET A 1 22.67 2.32 -10.30
CA MET A 1 21.99 3.21 -9.34
C MET A 1 20.48 2.98 -9.43
N ALA A 2 19.81 2.86 -8.28
CA ALA A 2 18.35 2.83 -8.22
C ALA A 2 17.80 4.16 -8.75
N ARG A 3 16.67 4.13 -9.45
CA ARG A 3 16.07 5.37 -9.99
C ARG A 3 15.49 6.20 -8.86
N HIS A 4 15.13 7.45 -9.14
CA HIS A 4 14.33 8.22 -8.20
C HIS A 4 12.95 7.57 -8.02
N ASN A 5 12.37 7.75 -6.83
CA ASN A 5 10.99 7.34 -6.60
C ASN A 5 10.07 8.08 -7.58
N ARG A 6 9.00 7.40 -7.99
CA ARG A 6 7.84 7.96 -8.68
C ARG A 6 6.71 8.11 -7.68
N GLU A 7 5.73 8.93 -8.03
CA GLU A 7 4.49 9.08 -7.29
C GLU A 7 3.34 8.48 -8.08
N GLY A 8 2.33 8.03 -7.36
CA GLY A 8 1.08 7.51 -7.87
C GLY A 8 0.03 7.66 -6.80
N GLU A 9 -1.22 7.49 -7.18
CA GLU A 9 -2.36 7.60 -6.28
C GLU A 9 -3.37 6.49 -6.55
N GLY A 10 -4.24 6.27 -5.58
CA GLY A 10 -5.24 5.24 -5.61
C GLY A 10 -6.33 5.51 -4.60
N GLU A 11 -7.55 5.16 -4.96
CA GLU A 11 -8.70 5.24 -4.06
C GLU A 11 -9.06 3.83 -3.59
N ASP A 12 -9.45 3.70 -2.32
CA ASP A 12 -9.90 2.42 -1.78
C ASP A 12 -11.40 2.20 -1.91
N GLN A 13 -11.91 1.10 -1.35
CA GLN A 13 -13.33 0.74 -1.45
C GLN A 13 -14.28 1.72 -0.74
N ARG A 14 -13.76 2.64 0.07
CA ARG A 14 -14.55 3.63 0.83
C ARG A 14 -14.32 5.06 0.36
N GLY A 15 -13.57 5.27 -0.72
CA GLY A 15 -13.34 6.60 -1.27
C GLY A 15 -12.12 7.33 -0.70
N PHE A 16 -11.34 6.69 0.19
CA PHE A 16 -10.16 7.35 0.75
C PHE A 16 -9.03 7.37 -0.27
N CYS A 17 -8.45 8.56 -0.50
CA CYS A 17 -7.35 8.74 -1.42
C CYS A 17 -6.00 8.44 -0.74
N TYR A 18 -5.21 7.59 -1.37
CA TYR A 18 -3.88 7.21 -0.95
C TYR A 18 -2.85 7.66 -1.97
N ARG A 19 -1.77 8.26 -1.48
CA ARG A 19 -0.57 8.54 -2.29
C ARG A 19 0.47 7.47 -2.05
N VAL A 20 1.11 7.03 -3.13
CA VAL A 20 2.13 5.99 -3.15
C VAL A 20 3.40 6.55 -3.78
N SER A 21 4.45 6.66 -2.98
CA SER A 21 5.82 6.89 -3.48
C SER A 21 6.50 5.55 -3.67
N TYR A 22 7.02 5.25 -4.87
CA TYR A 22 7.55 3.91 -5.19
C TYR A 22 8.75 3.92 -6.12
N GLN A 23 9.54 2.83 -6.07
CA GLN A 23 10.57 2.54 -7.06
C GLN A 23 9.95 1.90 -8.32
N PRO A 24 10.06 2.52 -9.51
CA PRO A 24 9.33 2.08 -10.71
C PRO A 24 9.81 0.74 -11.28
N ASP A 25 11.03 0.32 -10.95
CA ASP A 25 11.60 -0.95 -11.42
C ASP A 25 11.29 -2.12 -10.46
N TRP A 26 10.77 -1.83 -9.26
CA TRP A 26 10.51 -2.78 -8.18
C TRP A 26 9.02 -3.08 -8.01
N LEU A 27 8.21 -2.04 -7.81
CA LEU A 27 6.82 -2.21 -7.40
C LEU A 27 5.96 -2.52 -8.62
N ARG A 28 5.20 -3.63 -8.59
CA ARG A 28 4.20 -3.93 -9.61
C ARG A 28 2.87 -3.30 -9.23
N HIS A 29 2.28 -3.71 -8.11
CA HIS A 29 1.02 -3.17 -7.61
C HIS A 29 1.06 -3.02 -6.08
N VAL A 30 0.23 -2.12 -5.56
CA VAL A 30 -0.19 -2.09 -4.15
C VAL A 30 -1.64 -2.52 -4.11
N LYS A 31 -1.95 -3.49 -3.26
CA LYS A 31 -3.32 -3.83 -2.92
C LYS A 31 -3.63 -3.34 -1.52
N ILE A 32 -4.88 -2.98 -1.28
CA ILE A 32 -5.42 -2.68 0.04
C ILE A 32 -6.48 -3.72 0.37
N SER A 33 -6.41 -4.23 1.59
CA SER A 33 -7.35 -5.18 2.13
C SER A 33 -8.01 -4.58 3.36
N ARG A 34 -9.33 -4.67 3.46
CA ARG A 34 -10.12 -4.16 4.60
C ARG A 34 -11.01 -5.26 5.14
N GLU A 35 -11.17 -5.32 6.46
CA GLU A 35 -12.23 -6.11 7.06
C GLU A 35 -13.56 -5.36 6.97
N LEU A 36 -14.55 -6.02 6.39
CA LEU A 36 -15.92 -5.52 6.35
C LEU A 36 -16.64 -5.86 7.68
N PRO A 37 -17.68 -5.11 8.07
CA PRO A 37 -18.48 -5.42 9.26
C PRO A 37 -19.07 -6.84 9.28
N THR A 38 -19.20 -7.47 8.12
CA THR A 38 -19.65 -8.86 7.94
C THR A 38 -18.59 -9.91 8.29
N GLY A 39 -17.38 -9.49 8.71
CA GLY A 39 -16.21 -10.35 8.94
C GLY A 39 -15.50 -10.81 7.67
N ARG A 40 -15.97 -10.39 6.49
CA ARG A 40 -15.32 -10.69 5.21
C ARG A 40 -14.19 -9.71 4.93
N GLN A 41 -13.07 -10.22 4.43
CA GLN A 41 -11.97 -9.40 3.97
C GLN A 41 -12.19 -9.02 2.49
N SER A 42 -12.23 -7.73 2.19
CA SER A 42 -12.30 -7.21 0.81
C SER A 42 -10.93 -6.70 0.39
N THR A 43 -10.40 -7.22 -0.72
CA THR A 43 -9.10 -6.79 -1.26
C THR A 43 -9.30 -6.12 -2.63
N MET A 44 -8.74 -4.93 -2.79
CA MET A 44 -8.75 -4.18 -4.04
C MET A 44 -7.32 -3.79 -4.43
N THR A 45 -7.07 -3.61 -5.73
CA THR A 45 -5.83 -2.98 -6.20
C THR A 45 -5.92 -1.49 -5.94
N LEU A 46 -5.14 -0.98 -4.99
CA LEU A 46 -5.08 0.43 -4.67
C LEU A 46 -4.30 1.18 -5.76
N PHE A 47 -3.14 0.66 -6.14
CA PHE A 47 -2.28 1.29 -7.13
C PHE A 47 -1.68 0.25 -8.07
N ARG A 48 -1.63 0.57 -9.36
CA ARG A 48 -0.90 -0.21 -10.37
C ARG A 48 0.21 0.65 -10.97
N ASN A 49 1.45 0.13 -10.94
CA ASN A 49 2.55 0.76 -11.66
C ASN A 49 2.20 0.80 -13.16
N PRO A 50 2.22 1.98 -13.80
CA PRO A 50 1.89 2.11 -15.22
C PRO A 50 2.92 1.44 -16.15
N ARG A 51 4.08 1.04 -15.63
CA ARG A 51 5.06 0.29 -16.40
C ARG A 51 4.68 -1.18 -16.48
N GLU A 52 4.74 -1.72 -17.69
CA GLU A 52 4.57 -3.15 -17.93
C GLU A 52 5.85 -3.96 -17.66
N THR A 53 7.01 -3.32 -17.80
CA THR A 53 8.32 -3.93 -17.64
C THR A 53 9.26 -3.04 -16.82
N ARG A 54 10.22 -3.65 -16.12
CA ARG A 54 11.31 -2.91 -15.47
C ARG A 54 12.32 -2.49 -16.52
N ALA A 55 12.71 -1.21 -16.49
CA ALA A 55 13.75 -0.70 -17.38
C ALA A 55 15.15 -0.98 -16.84
N ARG A 56 15.27 -1.14 -15.51
CA ARG A 56 16.52 -1.51 -14.85
C ARG A 56 16.30 -2.57 -13.79
N VAL A 57 17.39 -3.17 -13.39
CA VAL A 57 17.43 -3.99 -12.17
C VAL A 57 17.14 -3.10 -10.95
N PRO A 58 16.20 -3.49 -10.07
CA PRO A 58 16.00 -2.82 -8.78
C PRO A 58 17.30 -2.74 -7.99
N GLY A 59 17.51 -1.63 -7.30
CA GLY A 59 18.64 -1.50 -6.37
C GLY A 59 18.56 -2.51 -5.23
N SER A 60 19.68 -2.71 -4.52
CA SER A 60 19.75 -3.54 -3.31
C SER A 60 18.91 -3.00 -2.14
N ARG A 61 18.48 -1.73 -2.24
CA ARG A 61 17.56 -1.06 -1.33
C ARG A 61 16.47 -0.37 -2.14
N VAL A 62 15.22 -0.65 -1.81
CA VAL A 62 14.04 -0.01 -2.39
C VAL A 62 13.15 0.53 -1.27
N ARG A 63 12.41 1.59 -1.57
CA ARG A 63 11.59 2.30 -0.60
C ARG A 63 10.24 2.61 -1.21
N THR A 64 9.19 2.21 -0.50
CA THR A 64 7.81 2.53 -0.85
C THR A 64 7.16 3.22 0.33
N ARG A 65 6.54 4.38 0.12
CA ARG A 65 5.78 5.11 1.14
C ARG A 65 4.33 5.20 0.72
N ILE A 66 3.42 4.96 1.65
CA ILE A 66 1.96 5.01 1.45
C ILE A 66 1.42 6.02 2.46
N THR A 67 0.68 7.01 1.98
CA THR A 67 0.12 8.06 2.84
C THR A 67 -1.37 8.27 2.54
N CYS A 68 -2.19 8.36 3.59
CA CYS A 68 -3.58 8.81 3.55
C CYS A 68 -3.82 9.68 4.80
N PRO A 69 -3.74 11.02 4.67
CA PRO A 69 -3.92 11.93 5.80
C PRO A 69 -5.27 11.79 6.50
N GLU A 70 -6.34 11.57 5.72
CA GLU A 70 -7.72 11.42 6.22
C GLU A 70 -7.87 10.26 7.20
N GLN A 71 -7.03 9.23 7.08
CA GLN A 71 -7.04 8.05 7.95
C GLN A 71 -5.81 7.99 8.88
N GLY A 72 -4.98 9.04 8.89
CA GLY A 72 -3.75 9.09 9.67
C GLY A 72 -2.69 8.07 9.22
N VAL A 73 -2.78 7.57 7.98
CA VAL A 73 -1.82 6.60 7.44
C VAL A 73 -0.61 7.35 6.91
N ASP A 74 0.57 7.02 7.44
CA ASP A 74 1.86 7.40 6.89
C ASP A 74 2.87 6.29 7.17
N VAL A 75 3.03 5.40 6.18
CA VAL A 75 3.84 4.18 6.34
C VAL A 75 4.92 4.17 5.27
N GLU A 76 6.16 4.00 5.72
CA GLU A 76 7.30 3.78 4.83
C GLU A 76 7.87 2.37 5.00
N VAL A 77 7.91 1.62 3.90
CA VAL A 77 8.49 0.28 3.81
C VAL A 77 9.82 0.36 3.08
N VAL A 78 10.90 0.00 3.76
CA VAL A 78 12.23 -0.11 3.17
C VAL A 78 12.62 -1.58 3.08
N VAL A 79 12.78 -2.08 1.85
CA VAL A 79 13.25 -3.44 1.60
C VAL A 79 14.71 -3.37 1.20
N ARG A 80 15.58 -4.02 1.98
CA ARG A 80 16.97 -4.29 1.61
C ARG A 80 17.07 -5.75 1.19
N CYS A 81 17.32 -6.00 -0.08
CA CYS A 81 17.41 -7.34 -0.62
C CYS A 81 18.50 -7.41 -1.69
N SER A 82 19.66 -7.95 -1.32
CA SER A 82 20.82 -8.12 -2.22
C SER A 82 20.54 -9.13 -3.35
N ARG A 83 19.74 -10.16 -3.07
CA ARG A 83 19.44 -11.26 -4.00
C ARG A 83 18.08 -11.13 -4.72
N ARG A 84 17.35 -10.04 -4.51
CA ARG A 84 16.04 -9.77 -5.15
C ARG A 84 15.02 -10.91 -4.96
N THR A 85 15.06 -11.58 -3.81
CA THR A 85 14.20 -12.71 -3.46
C THR A 85 12.84 -12.29 -2.89
N VAL A 86 12.69 -11.04 -2.47
CA VAL A 86 11.42 -10.56 -1.91
C VAL A 86 10.40 -10.39 -3.04
N GLN A 87 9.29 -11.13 -2.94
CA GLN A 87 8.18 -11.08 -3.89
C GLN A 87 7.01 -10.24 -3.40
N ARG A 88 6.78 -10.23 -2.08
CA ARG A 88 5.63 -9.57 -1.45
C ARG A 88 6.00 -9.08 -0.06
N VAL A 89 5.43 -7.94 0.32
CA VAL A 89 5.43 -7.44 1.71
C VAL A 89 3.99 -7.08 2.07
N THR A 90 3.53 -7.53 3.23
CA THR A 90 2.22 -7.16 3.77
C THR A 90 2.42 -6.33 5.03
N VAL A 91 1.74 -5.19 5.14
CA VAL A 91 1.76 -4.32 6.32
C VAL A 91 0.33 -4.08 6.76
N THR A 92 0.02 -4.45 8.00
CA THR A 92 -1.30 -4.27 8.60
C THR A 92 -1.27 -3.06 9.53
N CYS A 93 -2.24 -2.17 9.38
CA CYS A 93 -2.40 -0.93 10.13
C CYS A 93 -3.80 -0.88 10.76
N ARG A 94 -3.91 -0.23 11.92
CA ARG A 94 -5.19 0.12 12.52
C ARG A 94 -5.52 1.58 12.19
N VAL A 95 -6.68 1.81 11.61
CA VAL A 95 -7.16 3.15 11.21
C VAL A 95 -8.50 3.45 11.87
N PRO A 96 -8.90 4.72 12.01
CA PRO A 96 -10.23 5.07 12.48
C PRO A 96 -11.31 4.51 11.57
N SER A 97 -12.34 3.88 12.14
CA SER A 97 -13.53 3.46 11.40
C SER A 97 -14.38 4.70 11.07
N PRO A 98 -14.89 4.83 9.83
CA PRO A 98 -15.81 5.89 9.41
C PRO A 98 -17.26 5.66 9.90
N GLU A 99 -17.57 4.53 10.54
CA GLU A 99 -18.90 4.27 11.06
C GLU A 99 -19.18 5.18 12.26
N GLU A 100 -20.06 6.17 12.08
CA GLU A 100 -20.50 7.10 13.14
C GLU A 100 -21.08 6.29 14.30
N ALA A 101 -20.39 6.29 15.45
CA ALA A 101 -20.97 5.76 16.66
C ALA A 101 -22.21 6.60 17.02
N PRO A 102 -23.36 6.00 17.41
CA PRO A 102 -24.42 6.76 18.04
C PRO A 102 -23.82 7.48 19.26
N ALA A 103 -24.18 8.76 19.41
CA ALA A 103 -23.62 9.73 20.37
C ALA A 103 -23.76 9.36 21.87
N THR A 104 -24.14 8.12 22.18
CA THR A 104 -24.36 7.59 23.53
C THR A 104 -23.23 6.71 24.06
N ALA A 105 -22.28 6.27 23.23
CA ALA A 105 -21.11 5.50 23.69
C ALA A 105 -19.90 6.43 23.92
N ARG A 106 -19.75 6.94 25.15
CA ARG A 106 -18.56 7.70 25.57
C ARG A 106 -17.28 6.90 25.29
N GLY A 107 -16.45 7.38 24.36
CA GLY A 107 -15.00 7.27 24.44
C GLY A 107 -14.28 6.17 23.65
N ALA A 108 -14.97 5.28 22.93
CA ALA A 108 -14.29 4.27 22.12
C ALA A 108 -14.30 4.65 20.63
N SER A 109 -13.21 5.26 20.14
CA SER A 109 -12.97 5.35 18.70
C SER A 109 -12.85 3.92 18.17
N ARG A 110 -13.84 3.47 17.38
CA ARG A 110 -13.81 2.15 16.77
C ARG A 110 -12.72 2.16 15.70
N THR A 111 -11.66 1.39 15.90
CA THR A 111 -10.61 1.20 14.89
C THR A 111 -10.93 0.01 14.00
N GLU A 112 -10.53 0.06 12.75
CA GLU A 112 -10.56 -1.07 11.82
C GLU A 112 -9.14 -1.43 11.34
N GLU A 113 -8.95 -2.67 10.91
CA GLU A 113 -7.68 -3.13 10.34
C GLU A 113 -7.69 -3.06 8.81
N ILE A 114 -6.65 -2.43 8.28
CA ILE A 114 -6.36 -2.39 6.84
C ILE A 114 -4.99 -3.00 6.58
N SER A 115 -4.85 -3.74 5.49
CA SER A 115 -3.58 -4.36 5.09
C SER A 115 -3.15 -3.89 3.72
N PHE A 116 -1.94 -3.33 3.63
CA PHE A 116 -1.30 -3.02 2.36
C PHE A 116 -0.45 -4.20 1.91
N ILE A 117 -0.67 -4.66 0.69
CA ILE A 117 0.09 -5.75 0.09
C ILE A 117 0.89 -5.16 -1.07
N LEU A 118 2.20 -5.04 -0.88
CA LEU A 118 3.13 -4.56 -1.89
C LEU A 118 3.66 -5.77 -2.66
N GLU A 119 3.38 -5.84 -3.96
CA GLU A 119 3.85 -6.93 -4.81
C GLU A 119 4.94 -6.46 -5.76
N ASN A 120 6.04 -7.22 -5.80
CA ASN A 120 7.07 -7.15 -6.83
C ASN A 120 6.65 -8.04 -8.01
N GLY A 121 7.34 -7.92 -9.13
CA GLY A 121 7.24 -8.86 -10.25
C GLY A 121 7.06 -8.20 -11.60
N LEU A 122 7.59 -6.98 -11.80
CA LEU A 122 7.72 -6.47 -13.16
C LEU A 122 8.71 -7.34 -13.94
N PRO A 123 8.29 -7.92 -15.07
CA PRO A 123 9.20 -8.69 -15.92
C PRO A 123 10.32 -7.78 -16.45
N PRO A 124 11.52 -8.33 -16.73
CA PRO A 124 12.57 -7.58 -17.43
C PRO A 124 12.03 -7.02 -18.76
N GLY A 125 12.31 -5.75 -19.04
CA GLY A 125 12.10 -5.19 -20.38
C GLY A 125 12.91 -5.96 -21.41
N ARG A 126 12.33 -6.18 -22.60
CA ARG A 126 13.05 -6.69 -23.77
C ARG A 126 14.05 -5.66 -24.27
#